data_AF-A0A956L6C0-F1
#
_entry.id   AF-A0A956L6C0-F1
#
_cell.length_a   1.000
_cell.length_b   1.000
_cell.length_c   1.000
_cell.angle_alpha   90.00
_cell.angle_beta   90.00
_cell.angle_gamma   90.00
#
_symmetry.space_group_name_H-M   'P 1'
#
loop_
_entity.id
_entity.type
_entity.pdbx_description
1 polymer ?
#
loop_
_entity_poly.entity_id
_entity_poly.type
_entity_poly.pdbx_seq_one_letter_code
_entity_poly.pdbx_strand_id
1 'polypeptide(L)'
;SNNVTSLPAVNDPASGLYIPRIAVGYASYDRLEDALGKFGLGQTSISFMEENLVPGTEPFDIWDNGGSPGFDGFTSQGTFDQLISDPTRLDDYHIIFVPCSSDTYLSSLDNARIQNIRDWVAAGGRWYVADWSNEWFEHVFPDYQTLDGEPNNADGGVYDSNANVLDADLLAWLQALPAPLKDINPLNDESHPTLFDLPGFVTTVDNWSVIEQTLPVLVDDGMGGQVDVGHKIWLEGSGGGFGVHPLTVTGTFGCGRIQFTSYHTAEFFDYVGLSPQELILLYTILEIGVCQENPLPPPEG
;
A
#
# COMPACT_ATOMS: atom_id res chain seq x y z
N SER A 1 2.96 -24.64 -21.80
CA SER A 1 2.08 -23.67 -21.12
C SER A 1 2.77 -23.32 -19.81
N ASN A 2 3.36 -22.13 -19.74
CA ASN A 2 4.12 -21.69 -18.57
C ASN A 2 3.14 -21.07 -17.55
N ASN A 3 2.61 -21.89 -16.64
CA ASN A 3 1.91 -21.46 -15.43
C ASN A 3 2.95 -20.98 -14.41
N VAL A 4 3.43 -19.73 -14.50
CA VAL A 4 4.42 -19.19 -13.54
C VAL A 4 4.11 -17.76 -13.09
N THR A 5 2.84 -17.37 -13.03
CA THR A 5 2.42 -16.06 -12.50
C THR A 5 1.14 -16.20 -11.69
N SER A 6 1.21 -16.97 -10.61
CA SER A 6 0.27 -16.85 -9.50
C SER A 6 1.08 -16.83 -8.22
N LEU A 7 0.82 -15.88 -7.33
CA LEU A 7 1.23 -16.03 -5.93
C LEU A 7 0.65 -17.37 -5.45
N PRO A 8 1.44 -18.27 -4.86
CA PRO A 8 0.91 -19.55 -4.45
C PRO A 8 -0.15 -19.32 -3.37
N ALA A 9 -1.31 -19.96 -3.46
CA ALA A 9 -2.33 -19.89 -2.41
C ALA A 9 -1.92 -20.65 -1.12
N VAL A 10 -0.77 -21.33 -1.15
CA VAL A 10 -0.21 -22.08 -0.03
C VAL A 10 1.28 -21.76 0.12
N ASN A 11 1.70 -21.40 1.33
CA ASN A 11 3.12 -21.31 1.66
C ASN A 11 3.68 -22.72 1.85
N ASP A 12 4.39 -23.22 0.84
CA ASP A 12 5.14 -24.48 0.87
C ASP A 12 6.61 -24.22 0.51
N PRO A 13 7.41 -23.76 1.48
CA PRO A 13 8.84 -23.53 1.29
C PRO A 13 9.60 -24.76 0.78
N ALA A 14 9.11 -25.96 1.12
CA ALA A 14 9.73 -27.22 0.72
C ALA A 14 9.61 -27.49 -0.79
N SER A 15 8.57 -26.96 -1.43
CA SER A 15 8.38 -26.98 -2.89
C SER A 15 8.77 -25.66 -3.56
N GLY A 16 9.37 -24.71 -2.83
CA GLY A 16 9.79 -23.41 -3.34
C GLY A 16 8.65 -22.41 -3.53
N LEU A 17 7.49 -22.68 -2.93
CA LEU A 17 6.33 -21.80 -2.95
C LEU A 17 6.34 -20.93 -1.70
N TYR A 18 6.84 -19.71 -1.83
CA TYR A 18 6.86 -18.74 -0.74
C TYR A 18 5.73 -17.74 -0.93
N ILE A 19 4.83 -17.65 0.05
CA ILE A 19 3.97 -16.48 0.21
C ILE A 19 4.73 -15.51 1.10
N PRO A 20 4.90 -14.23 0.71
CA PRO A 20 5.35 -13.21 1.64
C PRO A 20 4.46 -13.23 2.87
N ARG A 21 5.05 -13.39 4.05
CA ARG A 21 4.32 -13.18 5.31
C ARG A 21 3.88 -11.72 5.38
N ILE A 22 2.58 -11.50 5.45
CA ILE A 22 1.93 -10.19 5.39
C ILE A 22 1.20 -9.95 6.72
N ALA A 23 1.34 -8.74 7.25
CA ALA A 23 0.45 -8.20 8.27
C ALA A 23 -0.41 -7.08 7.67
N VAL A 24 -1.70 -7.07 8.00
CA VAL A 24 -2.63 -6.01 7.61
C VAL A 24 -3.22 -5.39 8.88
N GLY A 25 -3.05 -4.08 9.04
CA GLY A 25 -3.78 -3.33 10.05
C GLY A 25 -5.26 -3.24 9.67
N TYR A 26 -6.15 -3.81 10.46
CA TYR A 26 -7.59 -3.74 10.24
C TYR A 26 -8.12 -2.35 10.61
N ALA A 27 -8.48 -1.58 9.61
CA ALA A 27 -8.84 -0.18 9.71
C ALA A 27 -10.33 0.07 9.37
N SER A 28 -10.74 1.33 9.36
CA SER A 28 -12.15 1.72 9.25
C SER A 28 -12.59 2.09 7.83
N TYR A 29 -11.66 2.43 6.92
CA TYR A 29 -11.99 3.06 5.64
C TYR A 29 -11.37 2.38 4.42
N ASP A 30 -10.20 1.77 4.56
CA ASP A 30 -9.54 1.06 3.47
C ASP A 30 -9.52 -0.45 3.74
N ARG A 31 -10.31 -1.18 2.95
CA ARG A 31 -10.58 -2.62 3.10
C ARG A 31 -9.49 -3.45 2.44
N LEU A 32 -8.24 -3.22 2.82
CA LEU A 32 -7.08 -3.82 2.16
C LEU A 32 -7.07 -5.35 2.22
N GLU A 33 -7.67 -5.94 3.25
CA GLU A 33 -7.92 -7.36 3.36
C GLU A 33 -8.79 -7.90 2.21
N ASP A 34 -9.78 -7.13 1.75
CA ASP A 34 -10.66 -7.49 0.64
C ASP A 34 -9.90 -7.43 -0.69
N ALA A 35 -9.06 -6.40 -0.89
CA ALA A 35 -8.15 -6.30 -2.04
C ALA A 35 -7.19 -7.50 -2.12
N LEU A 36 -6.56 -7.87 -1.01
CA LEU A 36 -5.69 -9.04 -0.95
C LEU A 36 -6.45 -10.34 -1.25
N GLY A 37 -7.70 -10.47 -0.75
CA GLY A 37 -8.61 -11.55 -1.11
C GLY A 37 -8.85 -11.63 -2.62
N LYS A 38 -9.17 -10.50 -3.25
CA LYS A 38 -9.37 -10.40 -4.71
C LYS A 38 -8.10 -10.66 -5.52
N PHE A 39 -6.92 -10.41 -4.95
CA PHE A 39 -5.63 -10.83 -5.53
C PHE A 39 -5.38 -12.35 -5.41
N GLY A 40 -6.29 -13.08 -4.78
CA GLY A 40 -6.23 -14.53 -4.60
C GLY A 40 -5.60 -14.97 -3.28
N LEU A 41 -5.37 -14.06 -2.33
CA LEU A 41 -4.91 -14.37 -0.97
C LEU A 41 -6.09 -14.59 -0.02
N GLY A 42 -7.00 -15.49 -0.41
CA GLY A 42 -8.20 -15.80 0.35
C GLY A 42 -9.35 -16.17 -0.57
N GLN A 43 -10.47 -16.57 0.01
CA GLN A 43 -11.72 -16.70 -0.72
C GLN A 43 -12.49 -15.40 -0.59
N THR A 44 -13.06 -14.90 -1.68
CA THR A 44 -13.98 -13.77 -1.64
C THR A 44 -15.43 -14.25 -1.77
N SER A 45 -16.36 -13.44 -1.27
CA SER A 45 -17.79 -13.64 -1.47
C SER A 45 -18.42 -12.33 -1.89
N ILE A 46 -19.35 -12.41 -2.85
CA ILE A 46 -20.09 -11.26 -3.35
C ILE A 46 -21.46 -11.24 -2.72
N SER A 47 -21.80 -10.14 -2.05
CA SER A 47 -23.15 -9.89 -1.53
C SER A 47 -23.42 -8.39 -1.56
N PHE A 48 -24.64 -7.99 -1.93
CA PHE A 48 -25.04 -6.57 -1.99
C PHE A 48 -24.06 -5.68 -2.77
N MET A 49 -23.54 -6.17 -3.90
CA MET A 49 -22.52 -5.47 -4.71
C MET A 49 -21.21 -5.16 -3.98
N GLU A 50 -20.91 -5.86 -2.88
CA GLU A 50 -19.61 -5.82 -2.23
C GLU A 50 -18.91 -7.17 -2.38
N GLU A 51 -17.64 -7.15 -2.79
CA GLU A 51 -16.77 -8.33 -2.78
C GLU A 51 -15.85 -8.31 -1.57
N ASN A 52 -16.23 -9.07 -0.55
CA ASN A 52 -15.52 -9.14 0.74
C ASN A 52 -14.74 -10.46 0.87
N LEU A 53 -13.59 -10.41 1.51
CA LEU A 53 -12.83 -11.55 1.97
C LEU A 53 -13.66 -12.37 2.97
N VAL A 54 -13.65 -13.68 2.79
CA VAL A 54 -14.27 -14.63 3.72
C VAL A 54 -13.32 -14.86 4.89
N PRO A 55 -13.70 -14.49 6.14
CA PRO A 55 -12.82 -14.60 7.29
C PRO A 55 -12.32 -16.02 7.56
N GLY A 56 -11.05 -16.14 7.94
CA GLY A 56 -10.37 -17.40 8.19
C GLY A 56 -9.88 -18.12 6.92
N THR A 57 -9.98 -17.47 5.76
CA THR A 57 -9.44 -18.00 4.50
C THR A 57 -8.15 -17.30 4.06
N GLU A 58 -7.84 -16.16 4.66
CA GLU A 58 -6.63 -15.39 4.46
C GLU A 58 -5.37 -16.15 4.90
N PRO A 59 -4.28 -16.12 4.10
CA PRO A 59 -2.96 -16.63 4.47
C PRO A 59 -2.08 -15.56 5.17
N PHE A 60 -2.68 -14.45 5.60
CA PHE A 60 -2.00 -13.30 6.20
C PHE A 60 -2.62 -12.95 7.55
N ASP A 61 -1.87 -12.19 8.36
CA ASP A 61 -2.28 -11.86 9.72
C ASP A 61 -3.01 -10.52 9.78
N ILE A 62 -4.17 -10.52 10.44
CA ILE A 62 -4.95 -9.33 10.74
C ILE A 62 -4.57 -8.78 12.12
N TRP A 63 -4.27 -7.49 12.20
CA TRP A 63 -3.95 -6.77 13.43
C TRP A 63 -4.96 -5.67 13.66
N ASP A 64 -5.55 -5.56 14.85
CA ASP A 64 -6.55 -4.51 15.10
C ASP A 64 -5.89 -3.12 15.07
N ASN A 65 -6.23 -2.31 14.06
CA ASN A 65 -5.81 -0.93 13.91
C ASN A 65 -6.97 0.07 14.15
N GLY A 66 -7.95 -0.33 14.96
CA GLY A 66 -9.12 0.50 15.30
C GLY A 66 -10.40 0.09 14.57
N GLY A 67 -10.29 -0.75 13.53
CA GLY A 67 -11.45 -1.28 12.81
C GLY A 67 -12.17 -2.42 13.52
N SER A 68 -11.61 -2.95 14.62
CA SER A 68 -12.24 -4.02 15.42
C SER A 68 -12.60 -5.29 14.61
N PRO A 69 -11.59 -6.00 14.06
CA PRO A 69 -11.74 -7.13 13.11
C PRO A 69 -12.69 -8.25 13.57
N GLY A 70 -12.84 -8.45 14.87
CA GLY A 70 -13.73 -9.47 15.42
C GLY A 70 -15.21 -9.25 15.11
N PHE A 71 -15.65 -8.01 14.81
CA PHE A 71 -17.04 -7.75 14.39
C PHE A 71 -17.34 -8.37 13.02
N ASP A 72 -16.34 -8.37 12.13
CA ASP A 72 -16.45 -8.91 10.78
C ASP A 72 -16.02 -10.38 10.71
N GLY A 73 -15.73 -11.00 11.85
CA GLY A 73 -15.43 -12.43 11.97
C GLY A 73 -13.96 -12.80 11.80
N PHE A 74 -13.06 -11.81 11.62
CA PHE A 74 -11.63 -12.04 11.51
C PHE A 74 -11.00 -12.35 12.87
N THR A 75 -9.97 -13.20 12.87
CA THR A 75 -9.16 -13.47 14.06
C THR A 75 -7.99 -12.49 14.12
N SER A 76 -7.99 -11.60 15.10
CA SER A 76 -6.89 -10.66 15.33
C SER A 76 -5.70 -11.31 16.03
N GLN A 77 -4.48 -10.94 15.63
CA GLN A 77 -3.24 -11.32 16.31
C GLN A 77 -2.91 -10.42 17.52
N GLY A 78 -3.66 -9.33 17.71
CA GLY A 78 -3.41 -8.30 18.71
C GLY A 78 -3.70 -6.90 18.16
N THR A 79 -3.34 -5.87 18.93
CA THR A 79 -3.45 -4.47 18.47
C THR A 79 -2.25 -4.07 17.61
N PHE A 80 -2.42 -3.09 16.73
CA PHE A 80 -1.32 -2.60 15.91
C PHE A 80 -0.16 -2.03 16.75
N ASP A 81 -0.44 -1.41 17.90
CA ASP A 81 0.58 -1.04 18.90
C ASP A 81 1.41 -2.23 19.39
N GLN A 82 0.79 -3.39 19.62
CA GLN A 82 1.50 -4.61 20.02
C GLN A 82 2.42 -5.14 18.91
N LEU A 83 2.07 -4.94 17.64
CA LEU A 83 2.93 -5.29 16.51
C LEU A 83 4.17 -4.40 16.47
N ILE A 84 3.99 -3.08 16.44
CA ILE A 84 5.09 -2.13 16.24
C ILE A 84 5.99 -1.95 17.48
N SER A 85 5.51 -2.30 18.67
CA SER A 85 6.29 -2.23 19.91
C SER A 85 7.27 -3.39 20.09
N ASP A 86 7.15 -4.45 19.29
CA ASP A 86 7.95 -5.67 19.41
C ASP A 86 8.72 -5.95 18.11
N PRO A 87 10.03 -5.64 18.04
CA PRO A 87 10.86 -5.93 16.88
C PRO A 87 10.81 -7.38 16.43
N THR A 88 10.66 -8.33 17.37
CA THR A 88 10.63 -9.76 17.03
C THR A 88 9.35 -10.15 16.30
N ARG A 89 8.25 -9.40 16.51
CA ARG A 89 7.01 -9.57 15.75
C ARG A 89 7.09 -8.91 14.39
N LEU A 90 7.74 -7.76 14.27
CA LEU A 90 7.98 -7.13 12.97
C LEU A 90 8.78 -8.07 12.05
N ASP A 91 9.83 -8.69 12.59
CA ASP A 91 10.69 -9.64 11.86
C ASP A 91 9.97 -10.89 11.32
N ASP A 92 8.77 -11.20 11.83
CA ASP A 92 7.95 -12.27 11.28
C ASP A 92 7.31 -11.91 9.93
N TYR A 93 7.28 -10.63 9.54
CA TYR A 93 6.62 -10.15 8.33
C TYR A 93 7.61 -9.60 7.30
N HIS A 94 7.27 -9.80 6.02
CA HIS A 94 7.97 -9.18 4.90
C HIS A 94 7.28 -7.87 4.49
N ILE A 95 5.97 -7.78 4.67
CA ILE A 95 5.14 -6.63 4.29
C ILE A 95 4.18 -6.33 5.42
N ILE A 96 4.07 -5.06 5.79
CA ILE A 96 3.08 -4.56 6.73
C ILE A 96 2.31 -3.45 6.02
N PHE A 97 0.99 -3.64 5.92
CA PHE A 97 0.06 -2.64 5.43
C PHE A 97 -0.53 -1.86 6.61
N VAL A 98 -0.49 -0.53 6.51
CA VAL A 98 -1.22 0.43 7.34
C VAL A 98 -2.31 1.06 6.47
N PRO A 99 -3.50 0.46 6.40
CA PRO A 99 -4.61 1.01 5.64
C PRO A 99 -5.18 2.25 6.31
N CYS A 100 -5.96 3.01 5.55
CA CYS A 100 -6.59 4.24 5.99
C CYS A 100 -7.50 4.03 7.22
N SER A 101 -7.24 4.77 8.31
CA SER A 101 -7.91 4.62 9.61
C SER A 101 -8.17 5.98 10.29
N SER A 102 -8.79 5.96 11.48
CA SER A 102 -9.02 7.14 12.33
C SER A 102 -7.94 7.31 13.43
N ASP A 103 -6.70 6.92 13.17
CA ASP A 103 -5.53 7.13 14.03
C ASP A 103 -5.57 6.52 15.44
N THR A 104 -6.31 5.43 15.62
CA THR A 104 -6.52 4.78 16.93
C THR A 104 -5.22 4.54 17.69
N TYR A 105 -4.16 4.11 16.99
CA TYR A 105 -2.86 3.81 17.59
C TYR A 105 -1.75 4.80 17.22
N LEU A 106 -2.06 5.91 16.54
CA LEU A 106 -1.07 6.91 16.14
C LEU A 106 -0.34 7.49 17.36
N SER A 107 -1.06 7.78 18.44
CA SER A 107 -0.47 8.25 19.71
C SER A 107 0.52 7.28 20.35
N SER A 108 0.56 6.02 19.88
CA SER A 108 1.52 5.03 20.33
C SER A 108 2.85 5.14 19.60
N LEU A 109 2.96 5.81 18.45
CA LEU A 109 4.22 5.99 17.69
C LEU A 109 5.22 6.91 18.41
N ASP A 110 5.82 6.40 19.48
CA ASP A 110 6.97 7.03 20.13
C ASP A 110 8.29 6.71 19.39
N ASN A 111 9.37 7.38 19.80
CA ASN A 111 10.70 7.19 19.21
C ASN A 111 11.15 5.73 19.19
N ALA A 112 10.73 4.91 20.16
CA ALA A 112 11.11 3.50 20.18
C ALA A 112 10.41 2.71 19.07
N ARG A 113 9.12 2.91 18.87
CA ARG A 113 8.36 2.23 17.79
C ARG A 113 8.73 2.75 16.41
N ILE A 114 8.96 4.06 16.27
CA ILE A 114 9.52 4.63 15.03
C ILE A 114 10.83 3.93 14.68
N GLN A 115 11.73 3.77 15.66
CA GLN A 115 12.99 3.08 15.43
C GLN A 115 12.78 1.59 15.09
N ASN A 116 11.86 0.90 15.77
CA ASN A 116 11.55 -0.50 15.44
C ASN A 116 11.11 -0.66 13.98
N ILE A 117 10.22 0.21 13.50
CA ILE A 117 9.73 0.18 12.11
C ILE A 117 10.90 0.49 11.15
N ARG A 118 11.68 1.54 11.42
CA ARG A 118 12.83 1.91 10.59
C ARG A 118 13.87 0.79 10.52
N ASP A 119 14.20 0.16 11.64
CA ASP A 119 15.16 -0.96 11.69
C ASP A 119 14.66 -2.15 10.88
N TRP A 120 13.39 -2.50 11.01
CA TRP A 120 12.76 -3.57 10.23
C TRP A 120 12.72 -3.27 8.74
N VAL A 121 12.34 -2.05 8.33
CA VAL A 121 12.40 -1.63 6.92
C VAL A 121 13.86 -1.65 6.43
N ALA A 122 14.81 -1.09 7.19
CA ALA A 122 16.22 -1.12 6.83
C ALA A 122 16.77 -2.54 6.67
N ALA A 123 16.20 -3.53 7.36
CA ALA A 123 16.54 -4.95 7.24
C ALA A 123 15.86 -5.67 6.06
N GLY A 124 14.94 -5.02 5.34
CA GLY A 124 14.29 -5.56 4.15
C GLY A 124 12.76 -5.58 4.20
N GLY A 125 12.17 -5.10 5.31
CA GLY A 125 10.73 -4.94 5.46
C GLY A 125 10.11 -3.98 4.44
N ARG A 126 8.82 -4.15 4.18
CA ARG A 126 8.04 -3.28 3.28
C ARG A 126 6.88 -2.62 4.01
N TRP A 127 6.98 -1.31 4.15
CA TRP A 127 6.00 -0.50 4.85
C TRP A 127 5.08 0.19 3.84
N TYR A 128 3.81 -0.16 3.85
CA TYR A 128 2.79 0.50 3.04
C TYR A 128 1.87 1.31 3.94
N VAL A 129 1.57 2.56 3.55
CA VAL A 129 0.66 3.46 4.26
C VAL A 129 -0.34 4.05 3.26
N ALA A 130 -1.62 4.07 3.62
CA ALA A 130 -2.67 4.70 2.82
C ALA A 130 -3.26 5.92 3.52
N ASP A 131 -3.36 7.00 2.76
CA ASP A 131 -4.28 8.12 2.95
C ASP A 131 -4.35 8.68 4.37
N TRP A 132 -5.49 8.71 5.08
CA TRP A 132 -5.59 9.23 6.48
C TRP A 132 -4.76 8.50 7.52
N SER A 133 -3.95 7.52 7.13
CA SER A 133 -2.88 7.04 7.99
C SER A 133 -1.54 7.69 7.64
N ASN A 134 -1.55 8.82 6.95
CA ASN A 134 -0.38 9.53 6.47
C ASN A 134 0.58 9.92 7.60
N GLU A 135 0.10 10.14 8.83
CA GLU A 135 0.94 10.47 9.98
C GLU A 135 1.85 9.31 10.36
N TRP A 136 1.45 8.07 10.06
CA TRP A 136 2.33 6.90 10.18
C TRP A 136 3.51 6.97 9.21
N PHE A 137 3.34 7.63 8.06
CA PHE A 137 4.44 7.88 7.14
C PHE A 137 5.21 9.13 7.55
N GLU A 138 4.54 10.25 7.83
CA GLU A 138 5.13 11.53 8.25
C GLU A 138 6.08 11.33 9.43
N HIS A 139 5.61 10.66 10.49
CA HIS A 139 6.43 10.48 11.70
C HIS A 139 7.57 9.48 11.51
N VAL A 140 7.35 8.43 10.71
CA VAL A 140 8.36 7.37 10.54
C VAL A 140 9.38 7.75 9.47
N PHE A 141 9.02 8.47 8.41
CA PHE A 141 9.90 8.81 7.28
C PHE A 141 9.74 10.29 6.84
N PRO A 142 9.94 11.27 7.74
CA PRO A 142 9.65 12.69 7.49
C PRO A 142 10.48 13.31 6.36
N ASP A 143 11.65 12.74 6.04
CA ASP A 143 12.56 13.31 5.05
C ASP A 143 12.23 12.94 3.60
N TYR A 144 11.18 12.14 3.36
CA TYR A 144 10.86 11.62 2.03
C TYR A 144 9.81 12.44 1.28
N GLN A 145 8.86 13.04 1.99
CA GLN A 145 7.79 13.83 1.40
C GLN A 145 7.29 14.89 2.37
N THR A 146 6.64 15.91 1.82
CA THR A 146 5.80 16.84 2.59
C THR A 146 4.36 16.70 2.12
N LEU A 147 3.43 16.71 3.04
CA LEU A 147 1.99 16.68 2.77
C LEU A 147 1.33 18.03 3.12
N ASP A 148 0.27 18.38 2.40
CA ASP A 148 -0.49 19.62 2.63
C ASP A 148 -1.15 19.56 4.01
N GLY A 149 -0.76 20.46 4.91
CA GLY A 149 -1.27 20.50 6.28
C GLY A 149 -0.40 19.81 7.33
N GLU A 150 0.77 19.31 6.97
CA GLU A 150 1.74 18.79 7.95
C GLU A 150 2.27 19.85 8.93
N PRO A 151 2.64 19.46 10.16
CA PRO A 151 2.51 18.11 10.72
C PRO A 151 1.13 17.84 11.36
N ASN A 152 0.63 16.59 11.29
CA ASN A 152 -0.61 16.08 11.96
C ASN A 152 -1.97 16.65 11.49
N ASN A 153 -2.05 17.20 10.29
CA ASN A 153 -3.32 17.64 9.71
C ASN A 153 -3.24 17.52 8.19
N ALA A 154 -2.61 16.46 7.69
CA ALA A 154 -2.35 16.29 6.26
C ALA A 154 -3.59 15.81 5.47
N ASP A 155 -4.77 16.29 5.89
CA ASP A 155 -6.07 15.97 5.32
C ASP A 155 -6.52 17.14 4.43
N GLY A 156 -6.19 17.07 3.13
CA GLY A 156 -6.56 18.06 2.11
C GLY A 156 -8.06 18.08 1.75
N GLY A 157 -8.85 17.20 2.37
CA GLY A 157 -10.27 16.96 2.05
C GLY A 157 -10.45 16.02 0.87
N VAL A 158 -11.64 15.43 0.72
CA VAL A 158 -11.89 14.41 -0.30
C VAL A 158 -11.76 14.93 -1.74
N TYR A 159 -11.08 14.17 -2.59
CA TYR A 159 -11.04 14.40 -4.03
C TYR A 159 -10.81 13.14 -4.87
N ASP A 160 -11.28 13.21 -6.10
CA ASP A 160 -10.91 12.28 -7.16
C ASP A 160 -9.84 12.90 -8.05
N SER A 161 -9.02 12.06 -8.68
CA SER A 161 -8.02 12.52 -9.63
C SER A 161 -7.93 11.63 -10.85
N ASN A 162 -7.99 12.25 -12.03
CA ASN A 162 -7.57 11.62 -13.28
C ASN A 162 -6.05 11.70 -13.37
N ALA A 163 -5.39 10.63 -12.95
CA ALA A 163 -3.96 10.54 -12.78
C ALA A 163 -3.25 10.03 -14.05
N ASN A 164 -2.11 10.62 -14.36
CA ASN A 164 -1.17 10.10 -15.34
C ASN A 164 -0.37 8.95 -14.71
N VAL A 165 -0.23 7.85 -15.45
CA VAL A 165 0.70 6.77 -15.10
C VAL A 165 2.08 7.14 -15.61
N LEU A 166 3.01 7.43 -14.69
CA LEU A 166 4.35 7.93 -15.05
C LEU A 166 5.34 6.81 -15.38
N ASP A 167 5.14 5.62 -14.81
CA ASP A 167 5.98 4.46 -15.09
C ASP A 167 5.52 3.74 -16.36
N ALA A 168 6.45 3.57 -17.31
CA ALA A 168 6.14 2.98 -18.61
C ALA A 168 5.79 1.48 -18.53
N ASP A 169 6.38 0.75 -17.58
CA ASP A 169 6.14 -0.69 -17.44
C ASP A 169 4.79 -0.95 -16.74
N LEU A 170 4.44 -0.14 -15.73
CA LEU A 170 3.09 -0.12 -15.14
C LEU A 170 2.04 0.21 -16.20
N LEU A 171 2.25 1.28 -16.98
CA LEU A 171 1.32 1.65 -18.05
C LEU A 171 1.17 0.51 -19.08
N ALA A 172 2.28 -0.08 -19.52
CA ALA A 172 2.25 -1.18 -20.47
C ALA A 172 1.52 -2.41 -19.89
N TRP A 173 1.71 -2.72 -18.61
CA TRP A 173 1.02 -3.80 -17.92
C TRP A 173 -0.49 -3.56 -17.84
N LEU A 174 -0.93 -2.38 -17.40
CA LEU A 174 -2.34 -2.00 -17.35
C LEU A 174 -2.99 -2.04 -18.75
N GLN A 175 -2.28 -1.58 -19.78
CA GLN A 175 -2.74 -1.66 -21.17
C GLN A 175 -2.80 -3.09 -21.72
N ALA A 176 -1.98 -4.01 -21.20
CA ALA A 176 -1.96 -5.40 -21.62
C ALA A 176 -3.07 -6.24 -20.95
N LEU A 177 -3.74 -5.72 -19.91
CA LEU A 177 -4.82 -6.42 -19.24
C LEU A 177 -5.95 -6.78 -20.23
N PRO A 178 -6.53 -7.99 -20.12
CA PRO A 178 -7.67 -8.39 -20.95
C PRO A 178 -8.88 -7.48 -20.65
N ALA A 179 -9.79 -7.33 -21.61
CA ALA A 179 -10.94 -6.42 -21.47
C ALA A 179 -11.75 -6.61 -20.15
N PRO A 180 -12.00 -7.84 -19.65
CA PRO A 180 -12.66 -8.04 -18.35
C PRO A 180 -11.88 -7.52 -17.14
N LEU A 181 -10.58 -7.26 -17.28
CA LEU A 181 -9.73 -6.62 -16.27
C LEU A 181 -9.42 -5.15 -16.64
N LYS A 182 -10.13 -4.57 -17.61
CA LYS A 182 -10.11 -3.12 -17.88
C LYS A 182 -11.43 -2.47 -17.51
N ASP A 183 -12.51 -3.20 -17.77
CA ASP A 183 -13.86 -2.95 -17.26
C ASP A 183 -14.10 -3.92 -16.13
N ILE A 184 -13.40 -3.71 -15.02
CA ILE A 184 -13.23 -4.78 -14.03
C ILE A 184 -14.53 -5.14 -13.35
N ASN A 185 -15.62 -4.42 -13.61
CA ASN A 185 -16.89 -4.94 -13.21
C ASN A 185 -18.14 -4.51 -14.01
N PRO A 186 -18.70 -5.42 -14.83
CA PRO A 186 -20.04 -5.25 -15.38
C PRO A 186 -21.17 -5.55 -14.37
N LEU A 187 -20.84 -5.98 -13.14
CA LEU A 187 -21.81 -6.31 -12.09
C LEU A 187 -22.15 -5.13 -11.20
N ASN A 188 -21.35 -4.06 -11.17
CA ASN A 188 -21.66 -2.85 -10.41
C ASN A 188 -22.94 -2.21 -10.98
N ASP A 189 -23.83 -1.77 -10.11
CA ASP A 189 -25.07 -1.09 -10.47
C ASP A 189 -24.91 0.43 -10.57
N GLU A 190 -23.69 0.94 -10.33
CA GLU A 190 -23.28 2.31 -10.59
C GLU A 190 -21.96 2.41 -11.39
N SER A 191 -21.56 3.63 -11.71
CA SER A 191 -20.39 3.90 -12.56
C SER A 191 -19.14 4.00 -11.71
N HIS A 192 -18.21 3.06 -11.87
CA HIS A 192 -16.89 3.11 -11.22
C HIS A 192 -15.78 3.43 -12.23
N PRO A 193 -14.61 3.90 -11.75
CA PRO A 193 -13.41 4.01 -12.55
C PRO A 193 -13.08 2.75 -13.35
N THR A 194 -12.69 2.92 -14.61
CA THR A 194 -12.21 1.84 -15.48
C THR A 194 -10.83 2.19 -16.05
N LEU A 195 -10.17 1.22 -16.69
CA LEU A 195 -8.90 1.45 -17.39
C LEU A 195 -9.08 1.79 -18.88
N PHE A 196 -10.30 2.09 -19.34
CA PHE A 196 -10.57 2.33 -20.76
C PHE A 196 -10.01 3.65 -21.29
N ASP A 197 -9.74 4.61 -20.40
CA ASP A 197 -9.15 5.88 -20.77
C ASP A 197 -7.62 5.81 -20.94
N LEU A 198 -6.99 4.65 -20.70
CA LEU A 198 -5.56 4.46 -20.95
C LEU A 198 -5.19 4.60 -22.45
N PRO A 199 -4.05 5.24 -22.80
CA PRO A 199 -3.01 5.75 -21.91
C PRO A 199 -3.25 7.17 -21.38
N GLY A 200 -4.45 7.72 -21.52
CA GLY A 200 -4.81 9.05 -21.08
C GLY A 200 -4.67 9.23 -19.58
N PHE A 201 -5.44 8.48 -18.79
CA PHE A 201 -5.37 8.54 -17.32
C PHE A 201 -5.93 7.27 -16.65
N VAL A 202 -5.66 7.14 -15.36
CA VAL A 202 -6.37 6.28 -14.42
C VAL A 202 -7.09 7.19 -13.43
N THR A 203 -8.38 6.93 -13.17
CA THR A 203 -9.09 7.66 -12.11
C THR A 203 -8.81 7.01 -10.77
N THR A 204 -8.33 7.82 -9.82
CA THR A 204 -8.28 7.50 -8.40
C THR A 204 -9.45 8.20 -7.71
N VAL A 205 -10.11 7.55 -6.78
CA VAL A 205 -11.24 8.07 -6.01
C VAL A 205 -10.92 8.09 -4.52
N ASP A 206 -11.63 8.96 -3.79
CA ASP A 206 -11.52 9.09 -2.34
C ASP A 206 -10.06 9.30 -1.87
N ASN A 207 -9.38 10.24 -2.51
CA ASN A 207 -8.12 10.75 -1.99
C ASN A 207 -8.42 11.76 -0.87
N TRP A 208 -7.69 11.71 0.23
CA TRP A 208 -7.80 12.73 1.28
C TRP A 208 -6.48 13.41 1.62
N SER A 209 -5.36 12.74 1.36
CA SER A 209 -4.02 13.27 1.66
C SER A 209 -3.38 13.83 0.40
N VAL A 210 -2.72 14.99 0.49
CA VAL A 210 -2.10 15.62 -0.70
C VAL A 210 -0.59 15.67 -0.52
N ILE A 211 0.15 15.00 -1.39
CA ILE A 211 1.62 15.09 -1.43
C ILE A 211 2.01 16.42 -2.09
N GLU A 212 2.42 17.42 -1.32
CA GLU A 212 2.88 18.69 -1.89
C GLU A 212 4.19 18.51 -2.65
N GLN A 213 5.11 17.75 -2.07
CA GLN A 213 6.44 17.57 -2.63
C GLN A 213 7.06 16.24 -2.17
N THR A 214 7.69 15.53 -3.11
CA THR A 214 8.66 14.48 -2.79
C THR A 214 10.06 15.08 -2.63
N LEU A 215 10.81 14.62 -1.64
CA LEU A 215 12.14 15.12 -1.33
C LEU A 215 13.22 14.13 -1.82
N PRO A 216 14.32 14.63 -2.40
CA PRO A 216 15.47 13.78 -2.69
C PRO A 216 16.14 13.35 -1.38
N VAL A 217 16.46 12.05 -1.28
CA VAL A 217 17.09 11.47 -0.09
C VAL A 217 18.41 10.85 -0.53
N LEU A 218 19.52 11.55 -0.27
CA LEU A 218 20.84 11.16 -0.78
C LEU A 218 21.60 10.29 0.23
N VAL A 219 22.03 9.10 -0.19
CA VAL A 219 22.87 8.19 0.61
C VAL A 219 24.19 7.88 -0.11
N ASP A 220 25.22 7.54 0.65
CA ASP A 220 26.53 7.12 0.12
C ASP A 220 26.38 5.77 -0.62
N ASP A 221 26.91 5.69 -1.84
CA ASP A 221 26.90 4.48 -2.66
C ASP A 221 28.02 3.48 -2.31
N GLY A 222 28.85 3.79 -1.31
CA GLY A 222 30.02 3.00 -0.90
C GLY A 222 31.21 3.10 -1.86
N MET A 223 31.10 3.90 -2.92
CA MET A 223 32.12 4.16 -3.94
C MET A 223 32.55 5.64 -3.95
N GLY A 224 32.11 6.43 -2.97
CA GLY A 224 32.41 7.86 -2.84
C GLY A 224 31.48 8.76 -3.66
N GLY A 225 30.35 8.22 -4.14
CA GLY A 225 29.26 8.93 -4.77
C GLY A 225 28.04 9.04 -3.86
N GLN A 226 26.98 9.65 -4.40
CA GLN A 226 25.66 9.69 -3.75
C GLN A 226 24.63 9.11 -4.70
N VAL A 227 23.65 8.41 -4.13
CA VAL A 227 22.47 7.91 -4.84
C VAL A 227 21.23 8.43 -4.14
N ASP A 228 20.26 8.87 -4.94
CA ASP A 228 18.95 9.29 -4.45
C ASP A 228 18.07 8.06 -4.23
N VAL A 229 17.68 7.82 -2.98
CA VAL A 229 16.78 6.75 -2.54
C VAL A 229 15.38 7.27 -2.19
N GLY A 230 15.11 8.54 -2.48
CA GLY A 230 13.81 9.18 -2.32
C GLY A 230 12.72 8.56 -3.20
N HIS A 231 11.59 9.23 -3.29
CA HIS A 231 10.43 8.66 -3.96
C HIS A 231 10.58 8.54 -5.48
N LYS A 232 10.27 7.36 -5.99
CA LYS A 232 9.72 7.18 -7.35
C LYS A 232 8.23 7.51 -7.30
N ILE A 233 7.79 8.35 -8.22
CA ILE A 233 6.37 8.70 -8.41
C ILE A 233 5.80 7.78 -9.50
N TRP A 234 4.71 7.09 -9.16
CA TRP A 234 4.01 6.18 -10.06
C TRP A 234 2.82 6.84 -10.74
N LEU A 235 2.06 7.60 -9.95
CA LEU A 235 0.92 8.36 -10.39
C LEU A 235 1.07 9.82 -9.99
N GLU A 236 0.70 10.72 -10.89
CA GLU A 236 0.48 12.13 -10.58
C GLU A 236 -0.85 12.59 -11.17
N GLY A 237 -1.55 13.48 -10.47
CA GLY A 237 -2.81 14.01 -10.95
C GLY A 237 -3.20 15.27 -10.21
N SER A 238 -4.19 15.98 -10.75
CA SER A 238 -4.81 17.12 -10.07
C SER A 238 -6.15 16.71 -9.45
N GLY A 239 -6.57 17.37 -8.38
CA GLY A 239 -7.85 17.11 -7.72
C GLY A 239 -8.05 18.05 -6.54
N GLY A 240 -9.27 18.17 -6.00
CA GLY A 240 -9.51 18.91 -4.75
C GLY A 240 -9.23 20.41 -4.77
N GLY A 241 -8.96 21.02 -5.93
CA GLY A 241 -8.46 22.40 -6.04
C GLY A 241 -6.93 22.53 -5.99
N PHE A 242 -6.23 21.41 -5.81
CA PHE A 242 -4.78 21.30 -5.89
C PHE A 242 -4.31 21.16 -7.35
N GLY A 243 -3.06 21.60 -7.59
CA GLY A 243 -2.37 21.37 -8.87
C GLY A 243 -2.04 19.90 -9.10
N VAL A 244 -1.25 19.61 -10.13
CA VAL A 244 -0.71 18.25 -10.32
C VAL A 244 0.22 17.91 -9.16
N HIS A 245 -0.04 16.81 -8.48
CA HIS A 245 0.73 16.31 -7.35
C HIS A 245 0.87 14.78 -7.40
N PRO A 246 1.88 14.21 -6.74
CA PRO A 246 2.02 12.76 -6.61
C PRO A 246 0.85 12.13 -5.84
N LEU A 247 0.41 10.95 -6.28
CA LEU A 247 -0.69 10.20 -5.67
C LEU A 247 -0.27 8.79 -5.20
N THR A 248 0.77 8.25 -5.81
CA THR A 248 1.35 6.94 -5.47
C THR A 248 2.86 7.07 -5.55
N VAL A 249 3.52 6.86 -4.42
CA VAL A 249 4.97 7.02 -4.31
C VAL A 249 5.60 5.83 -3.61
N THR A 250 6.80 5.45 -4.03
CA THR A 250 7.60 4.42 -3.35
C THR A 250 9.02 4.90 -3.15
N GLY A 251 9.60 4.69 -1.98
CA GLY A 251 10.98 5.01 -1.66
C GLY A 251 11.76 3.76 -1.23
N THR A 252 13.06 3.92 -1.03
CA THR A 252 13.93 2.87 -0.45
C THR A 252 14.50 3.36 0.86
N PHE A 253 14.45 2.54 1.90
CA PHE A 253 15.07 2.82 3.20
C PHE A 253 15.90 1.62 3.62
N GLY A 254 17.24 1.75 3.53
CA GLY A 254 18.16 0.62 3.66
C GLY A 254 17.88 -0.47 2.62
N CYS A 255 17.70 -1.72 3.09
CA CYS A 255 17.33 -2.86 2.25
C CYS A 255 15.86 -2.88 1.82
N GLY A 256 14.99 -2.22 2.57
CA GLY A 256 13.55 -2.31 2.44
C GLY A 256 12.96 -1.10 1.77
N ARG A 257 11.63 -1.08 1.75
CA ARG A 257 10.86 -0.23 0.86
C ARG A 257 9.70 0.39 1.60
N ILE A 258 9.41 1.63 1.23
CA ILE A 258 8.31 2.39 1.78
C ILE A 258 7.39 2.80 0.65
N GLN A 259 6.08 2.76 0.89
CA GLN A 259 5.07 3.13 -0.08
C GLN A 259 4.00 3.97 0.60
N PHE A 260 3.57 5.01 -0.09
CA PHE A 260 2.45 5.84 0.31
C PHE A 260 1.49 6.06 -0.86
N THR A 261 0.19 6.02 -0.59
CA THR A 261 -0.87 6.42 -1.52
C THR A 261 -1.75 7.49 -0.90
N SER A 262 -2.12 8.51 -1.68
CA SER A 262 -3.03 9.59 -1.28
C SER A 262 -4.50 9.16 -1.16
N TYR A 263 -4.81 7.91 -1.49
CA TYR A 263 -6.15 7.36 -1.60
C TYR A 263 -6.30 6.07 -0.81
N HIS A 264 -7.55 5.75 -0.44
CA HIS A 264 -7.93 4.40 -0.03
C HIS A 264 -7.68 3.43 -1.18
N THR A 265 -7.03 2.30 -0.96
CA THR A 265 -6.76 1.39 -2.08
C THR A 265 -7.94 0.50 -2.41
N ALA A 266 -8.69 0.04 -1.41
CA ALA A 266 -9.87 -0.81 -1.59
C ALA A 266 -11.13 -0.08 -1.13
N GLU A 267 -12.09 0.09 -2.05
CA GLU A 267 -13.40 0.72 -1.79
C GLU A 267 -14.22 -0.11 -0.80
N PHE A 268 -15.01 0.57 0.04
CA PHE A 268 -15.73 -0.04 1.17
C PHE A 268 -17.25 -0.20 0.96
N PHE A 269 -17.77 0.12 -0.22
CA PHE A 269 -19.19 -0.05 -0.56
C PHE A 269 -19.40 -0.19 -2.08
N ASP A 270 -20.46 -0.89 -2.46
CA ASP A 270 -20.99 -0.99 -3.84
C ASP A 270 -19.94 -1.35 -4.92
N TYR A 271 -18.86 -2.04 -4.52
CA TYR A 271 -17.79 -2.46 -5.41
C TYR A 271 -17.52 -3.98 -5.43
N VAL A 272 -17.68 -4.60 -6.61
CA VAL A 272 -17.20 -5.97 -6.91
C VAL A 272 -16.05 -5.92 -7.92
N GLY A 273 -15.10 -6.86 -7.85
CA GLY A 273 -13.92 -6.89 -8.71
C GLY A 273 -12.75 -6.03 -8.20
N LEU A 274 -11.75 -5.79 -9.04
CA LEU A 274 -10.55 -4.98 -8.74
C LEU A 274 -10.68 -3.57 -9.27
N SER A 275 -10.45 -2.53 -8.47
CA SER A 275 -10.43 -1.14 -8.92
C SER A 275 -9.10 -0.83 -9.62
N PRO A 276 -9.02 0.28 -10.38
CA PRO A 276 -7.73 0.75 -10.86
C PRO A 276 -6.71 0.95 -9.74
N GLN A 277 -7.13 1.45 -8.57
CA GLN A 277 -6.28 1.62 -7.39
C GLN A 277 -5.75 0.28 -6.86
N GLU A 278 -6.60 -0.75 -6.76
CA GLU A 278 -6.20 -2.10 -6.36
C GLU A 278 -5.20 -2.70 -7.36
N LEU A 279 -5.36 -2.47 -8.68
CA LEU A 279 -4.39 -2.93 -9.67
C LEU A 279 -3.04 -2.22 -9.59
N ILE A 280 -3.05 -0.92 -9.31
CA ILE A 280 -1.81 -0.16 -9.08
C ILE A 280 -1.09 -0.70 -7.84
N LEU A 281 -1.83 -1.01 -6.77
CA LEU A 281 -1.25 -1.68 -5.60
C LEU A 281 -0.66 -3.04 -5.99
N LEU A 282 -1.43 -3.89 -6.67
CA LEU A 282 -0.96 -5.21 -7.08
C LEU A 282 0.36 -5.14 -7.86
N TYR A 283 0.47 -4.19 -8.78
CA TYR A 283 1.71 -3.99 -9.53
C TYR A 283 2.85 -3.54 -8.62
N THR A 284 2.63 -2.50 -7.81
CA THR A 284 3.67 -1.87 -6.99
C THR A 284 4.18 -2.79 -5.89
N ILE A 285 3.32 -3.58 -5.23
CA ILE A 285 3.78 -4.55 -4.22
C ILE A 285 4.65 -5.68 -4.81
N LEU A 286 4.43 -6.02 -6.09
CA LEU A 286 5.19 -7.06 -6.82
C LEU A 286 6.47 -6.53 -7.45
N GLU A 287 6.50 -5.28 -7.92
CA GLU A 287 7.68 -4.65 -8.55
C GLU A 287 8.78 -4.34 -7.53
N ILE A 288 8.41 -4.24 -6.26
CA ILE A 288 9.38 -4.14 -5.19
C ILE A 288 10.17 -5.47 -5.12
N GLY A 289 11.43 -5.44 -5.55
CA GLY A 289 12.33 -6.59 -5.62
C GLY A 289 12.93 -7.03 -4.28
N VAL A 290 13.63 -8.18 -4.31
CA VAL A 290 14.47 -8.69 -3.21
C VAL A 290 15.70 -7.77 -3.03
N CYS A 291 16.24 -7.69 -1.81
CA CYS A 291 17.40 -6.84 -1.49
C CYS A 291 18.56 -7.04 -2.48
N GLN A 292 19.21 -5.94 -2.86
CA GLN A 292 20.43 -6.00 -3.67
C GLN A 292 21.57 -6.67 -2.88
N GLU A 293 22.43 -7.44 -3.54
CA GLU A 293 23.69 -7.88 -2.95
C GLU A 293 24.54 -6.62 -2.64
N ASN A 294 24.68 -6.28 -1.35
CA ASN A 294 25.19 -5.01 -0.80
C ASN A 294 24.14 -3.88 -0.77
N PRO A 295 23.21 -3.91 0.21
CA PRO A 295 22.23 -2.85 0.39
C PRO A 295 22.92 -1.52 0.73
N LEU A 296 22.32 -0.43 0.24
CA LEU A 296 22.70 0.92 0.65
C LEU A 296 22.44 1.10 2.15
N PRO A 297 23.25 1.90 2.86
CA PRO A 297 22.92 2.25 4.24
C PRO A 297 21.57 2.98 4.28
N PRO A 298 20.77 2.83 5.35
CA PRO A 298 19.63 3.71 5.56
C PRO A 298 20.09 5.18 5.60
N PRO A 299 19.27 6.14 5.15
CA PRO A 299 19.59 7.56 5.28
C PRO A 299 19.96 7.94 6.72
N GLU A 300 20.93 8.85 6.87
CA GLU A 300 21.19 9.50 8.16
C GLU A 300 19.99 10.40 8.45
N GLY A 301 19.10 9.94 9.33
CA GLY A 301 17.77 10.52 9.51
C GLY A 301 17.69 11.68 10.50
#